data_AF-A0A7W0Y797-F1
#
_entry.id   AF-A0A7W0Y797-F1
#
_cell.length_a   1.000
_cell.length_b   1.000
_cell.length_c   1.000
_cell.angle_alpha   90.00
_cell.angle_beta   90.00
_cell.angle_gamma   90.00
#
_symmetry.space_group_name_H-M   'P 1'
#
loop_
_entity.id
_entity.type
_entity.pdbx_description
1 polymer ?
#
loop_
_entity_poly.entity_id
_entity_poly.type
_entity_poly.pdbx_seq_one_letter_code
_entity_poly.pdbx_strand_id
1 'polypeptide(L)'
;MFDVRATLVGSQGLAGGSVTGVVYVRVWAYFASPLPTTPFNQLINLADDPGDGISFGAEDGFIANNDYTSVVYEQSTTVQLPIDRWTCLQMAMPSGTTDTARLYVDGQEVTDVAIAKATVQPRPTHVYIGLEWVGTVASQPAVDAWFDEIIVDDAPTSCTD
;
A
#
# COMPACT_ATOMS: atom_id res chain seq x y z
N MET A 1 11.90 9.84 8.44
CA MET A 1 11.78 8.50 7.84
C MET A 1 11.96 7.47 8.93
N PHE A 2 10.87 7.03 9.57
CA PHE A 2 10.86 5.70 10.15
C PHE A 2 10.69 4.74 8.97
N ASP A 3 11.82 4.39 8.34
CA ASP A 3 11.88 3.27 7.41
C ASP A 3 11.72 2.04 8.30
N VAL A 4 10.49 1.59 8.52
CA VAL A 4 10.31 0.18 8.85
C VAL A 4 10.67 -0.55 7.57
N ARG A 5 11.98 -0.71 7.35
CA ARG A 5 12.45 -1.90 6.66
C ARG A 5 11.99 -3.00 7.59
N ALA A 6 10.83 -3.56 7.29
CA ALA A 6 10.69 -4.99 7.38
C ALA A 6 11.75 -5.56 6.42
N THR A 7 13.03 -5.50 6.83
CA THR A 7 13.85 -6.68 6.76
C THR A 7 13.12 -7.62 7.69
N LEU A 8 12.12 -8.29 7.10
CA LEU A 8 11.62 -9.59 7.47
C LEU A 8 12.65 -10.18 8.46
N VAL A 9 12.29 -10.45 9.70
CA VAL A 9 13.11 -11.32 10.54
C VAL A 9 12.72 -12.73 10.05
N GLY A 10 13.33 -13.35 9.04
CA GLY A 10 14.51 -13.02 8.23
C GLY A 10 14.17 -12.64 6.80
N SER A 11 14.96 -11.76 6.17
CA SER A 11 14.92 -11.42 4.76
C SER A 11 15.15 -12.69 3.97
N GLN A 12 14.09 -13.48 3.81
CA GLN A 12 13.80 -14.04 2.53
C GLN A 12 13.48 -12.80 1.68
N GLY A 13 14.52 -12.11 1.17
CA GLY A 13 14.32 -11.58 -0.17
C GLY A 13 13.79 -12.79 -0.93
N LEU A 14 12.56 -12.71 -1.46
CA LEU A 14 11.81 -13.84 -2.02
C LEU A 14 12.83 -14.82 -2.59
N ALA A 15 13.07 -15.95 -1.92
CA ALA A 15 14.25 -16.77 -2.22
C ALA A 15 14.02 -17.42 -3.59
N GLY A 16 14.29 -16.68 -4.67
CA GLY A 16 13.86 -17.05 -6.02
C GLY A 16 13.21 -15.93 -6.86
N GLY A 17 13.68 -14.68 -6.82
CA GLY A 17 13.36 -13.69 -7.86
C GLY A 17 11.97 -13.04 -7.74
N SER A 18 11.56 -12.33 -8.80
CA SER A 18 10.29 -11.60 -8.88
C SER A 18 9.08 -12.52 -8.64
N VAL A 19 8.11 -12.10 -7.81
CA VAL A 19 6.85 -12.84 -7.68
C VAL A 19 6.12 -12.87 -9.03
N THR A 20 5.58 -14.02 -9.42
CA THR A 20 4.71 -14.15 -10.60
C THR A 20 3.30 -14.48 -10.15
N GLY A 21 2.27 -13.95 -10.83
CA GLY A 21 0.88 -14.14 -10.42
C GLY A 21 0.31 -12.88 -9.78
N VAL A 22 -0.43 -13.00 -8.67
CA VAL A 22 -0.94 -11.86 -7.89
C VAL A 22 -0.20 -11.84 -6.56
N VAL A 23 0.34 -10.67 -6.21
CA VAL A 23 0.90 -10.43 -4.87
C VAL A 23 -0.21 -9.87 -4.00
N TYR A 24 -0.43 -10.50 -2.86
CA TYR A 24 -1.35 -10.05 -1.83
C TYR A 24 -0.56 -9.51 -0.65
N VAL A 25 -0.91 -8.31 -0.18
CA VAL A 25 -0.40 -7.72 1.05
C VAL A 25 -1.56 -7.45 1.98
N ARG A 26 -1.41 -7.78 3.26
CA ARG A 26 -2.32 -7.40 4.34
C ARG A 26 -1.52 -6.77 5.46
N VAL A 27 -2.05 -5.70 6.05
CA VAL A 27 -1.54 -5.11 7.28
C VAL A 27 -2.71 -4.63 8.13
N TRP A 28 -2.65 -4.87 9.44
CA TRP A 28 -3.49 -4.15 10.38
C TRP A 28 -2.83 -2.83 10.71
N ALA A 29 -3.55 -1.74 10.53
CA ALA A 29 -3.05 -0.40 10.81
C ALA A 29 -3.96 0.33 11.81
N TYR A 30 -3.37 1.06 12.73
CA TYR A 30 -4.05 2.00 13.61
C TYR A 30 -3.48 3.38 13.39
N PHE A 31 -4.35 4.36 13.13
CA PHE A 31 -3.98 5.77 13.02
C PHE A 31 -4.68 6.57 14.11
N ALA A 32 -3.95 7.27 14.97
CA ALA A 32 -4.56 8.14 15.97
C ALA A 32 -5.02 9.47 15.34
N SER A 33 -6.14 10.00 15.83
CA SER A 33 -6.58 11.34 15.49
C SER A 33 -5.77 12.43 16.22
N PRO A 34 -5.58 13.62 15.61
CA PRO A 34 -5.94 13.96 14.23
C PRO A 34 -4.90 13.44 13.21
N LEU A 35 -5.36 13.13 12.00
CA LEU A 35 -4.45 12.98 10.87
C LEU A 35 -3.82 14.33 10.49
N PRO A 36 -2.59 14.34 9.94
CA PRO A 36 -2.02 15.53 9.32
C PRO A 36 -2.92 16.09 8.21
N THR A 37 -2.84 17.40 7.96
CA THR A 37 -3.62 18.07 6.90
C THR A 37 -3.26 17.62 5.49
N THR A 38 -2.05 17.08 5.30
CA THR A 38 -1.60 16.40 4.08
C THR A 38 -1.31 14.95 4.46
N PRO A 39 -2.24 14.01 4.17
CA PRO A 39 -2.11 12.61 4.54
C PRO A 39 -1.02 11.87 3.76
N PHE A 40 -0.96 10.56 3.96
CA PHE A 40 0.15 9.70 3.54
C PHE A 40 -0.06 9.18 2.12
N ASN A 41 0.81 9.55 1.20
CA ASN A 41 0.70 9.12 -0.19
C ASN A 41 0.99 7.62 -0.38
N GLN A 42 1.71 7.01 0.58
CA GLN A 42 1.93 5.57 0.62
C GLN A 42 1.81 5.03 2.05
N LEU A 43 1.09 3.92 2.14
CA LEU A 43 0.95 3.03 3.30
C LEU A 43 1.54 1.65 2.98
N ILE A 44 1.25 1.12 1.80
CA ILE A 44 1.82 -0.11 1.23
C ILE A 44 2.35 0.25 -0.16
N ASN A 45 3.58 -0.10 -0.50
CA ASN A 45 4.10 0.05 -1.86
C ASN A 45 4.75 -1.26 -2.35
N LEU A 46 4.27 -1.76 -3.49
CA LEU A 46 4.82 -2.91 -4.21
C LEU A 46 5.70 -2.41 -5.35
N ALA A 47 7.01 -2.56 -5.19
CA ALA A 47 8.00 -1.93 -6.06
C ALA A 47 9.07 -2.92 -6.54
N ASP A 48 9.55 -2.72 -7.75
CA ASP A 48 10.74 -3.37 -8.31
C ASP A 48 12.02 -2.55 -8.06
N ASP A 49 11.93 -1.22 -8.13
CA ASP A 49 13.02 -0.28 -7.86
C ASP A 49 12.62 0.86 -6.90
N PRO A 50 13.59 1.55 -6.26
CA PRO A 50 13.31 2.70 -5.42
C PRO A 50 12.65 3.85 -6.22
N GLY A 51 11.52 4.35 -5.71
CA GLY A 51 10.76 5.42 -6.36
C GLY A 51 9.81 4.97 -7.47
N ASP A 52 9.66 3.65 -7.65
CA ASP A 52 8.68 3.05 -8.55
C ASP A 52 7.68 2.19 -7.74
N GLY A 53 6.65 1.66 -8.42
CA GLY A 53 5.72 0.68 -7.88
C GLY A 53 4.24 1.06 -8.01
N ILE A 54 3.41 0.21 -7.41
CA ILE A 54 2.00 0.51 -7.14
C ILE A 54 1.83 0.62 -5.63
N SER A 55 1.13 1.64 -5.16
CA SER A 55 0.91 1.85 -3.75
C SER A 55 -0.55 2.01 -3.35
N PHE A 56 -0.85 1.48 -2.17
CA PHE A 56 -1.98 1.88 -1.34
C PHE A 56 -1.55 3.11 -0.54
N GLY A 57 -2.30 4.21 -0.60
CA GLY A 57 -2.12 5.39 0.25
C GLY A 57 -3.43 5.98 0.75
N ALA A 58 -3.35 7.23 1.21
CA ALA A 58 -4.48 8.09 1.48
C ALA A 58 -4.14 9.56 1.20
N GLU A 59 -5.09 10.32 0.65
CA GLU A 59 -4.98 11.76 0.40
C GLU A 59 -6.24 12.45 0.86
N ASP A 60 -6.10 13.60 1.51
CA ASP A 60 -7.21 14.32 2.17
C ASP A 60 -8.11 13.44 3.06
N GLY A 61 -7.56 12.34 3.58
CA GLY A 61 -8.23 11.37 4.45
C GLY A 61 -9.00 10.29 3.68
N PHE A 62 -8.92 10.26 2.36
CA PHE A 62 -9.55 9.26 1.49
C PHE A 62 -8.53 8.26 0.96
N ILE A 63 -8.94 7.01 0.79
CA ILE A 63 -8.08 5.96 0.25
C ILE A 63 -7.60 6.34 -1.15
N ALA A 64 -6.34 6.11 -1.44
CA ALA A 64 -5.74 6.39 -2.73
C ALA A 64 -4.97 5.19 -3.26
N ASN A 65 -4.97 5.04 -4.58
CA ASN A 65 -4.14 4.12 -5.33
C ASN A 65 -3.21 4.94 -6.23
N ASN A 66 -1.93 4.64 -6.21
CA ASN A 66 -0.95 5.35 -7.03
C ASN A 66 -0.11 4.35 -7.81
N ASP A 67 0.09 4.62 -9.09
CA ASP A 67 0.94 3.90 -9.99
C ASP A 67 2.08 4.80 -10.46
N TYR A 68 3.24 4.63 -9.84
CA TYR A 68 4.44 5.40 -10.14
C TYR A 68 5.04 5.03 -11.50
N THR A 69 4.75 3.83 -12.02
CA THR A 69 5.26 3.39 -13.33
C THR A 69 4.58 4.14 -14.50
N SER A 70 3.30 4.49 -14.34
CA SER A 70 2.49 5.16 -15.37
C SER A 70 2.09 6.58 -15.00
N VAL A 71 2.47 7.03 -13.80
CA VAL A 71 2.10 8.33 -13.22
C VAL A 71 0.56 8.49 -13.20
N VAL A 72 -0.12 7.45 -12.72
CA VAL A 72 -1.59 7.43 -12.56
C VAL A 72 -1.92 7.46 -11.08
N TYR A 73 -2.88 8.29 -10.72
CA TYR A 73 -3.30 8.50 -9.34
C TYR A 73 -4.82 8.52 -9.27
N GLU A 74 -5.39 7.70 -8.40
CA GLU A 74 -6.83 7.61 -8.18
C GLU A 74 -7.13 7.71 -6.68
N GLN A 75 -8.02 8.63 -6.31
CA GLN A 75 -8.45 8.86 -4.93
C GLN A 75 -9.93 8.56 -4.79
N SER A 76 -10.28 7.86 -3.71
CA SER A 76 -11.66 7.50 -3.43
C SER A 76 -12.46 8.75 -3.09
N THR A 77 -13.69 8.79 -3.55
CA THR A 77 -14.66 9.83 -3.18
C THR A 77 -15.60 9.37 -2.07
N THR A 78 -15.52 8.10 -1.69
CA THR A 78 -16.50 7.45 -0.82
C THR A 78 -15.89 6.74 0.39
N VAL A 79 -14.62 6.35 0.32
CA VAL A 79 -13.96 5.59 1.38
C VAL A 79 -12.85 6.44 2.02
N GLN A 80 -13.06 6.76 3.29
CA GLN A 80 -12.06 7.43 4.12
C GLN A 80 -11.14 6.44 4.81
N LEU A 81 -9.89 6.83 5.05
CA LEU A 81 -8.96 6.11 5.91
C LEU A 81 -9.52 6.10 7.34
N PRO A 82 -9.84 4.92 7.90
CA PRO A 82 -10.38 4.87 9.25
C PRO A 82 -9.31 5.22 10.30
N ILE A 83 -9.72 5.94 11.33
CA ILE A 83 -8.87 6.42 12.42
C ILE A 83 -9.43 5.98 13.77
N ASP A 84 -8.59 6.03 14.80
CA ASP A 84 -8.86 5.65 16.18
C ASP A 84 -9.33 4.19 16.38
N ARG A 85 -9.02 3.32 15.40
CA ARG A 85 -9.27 1.88 15.46
C ARG A 85 -8.26 1.10 14.62
N TRP A 86 -8.08 -0.17 14.96
CA TRP A 86 -7.41 -1.12 14.07
C TRP A 86 -8.25 -1.34 12.82
N THR A 87 -7.59 -1.27 11.67
CA THR A 87 -8.18 -1.39 10.35
C THR A 87 -7.34 -2.35 9.53
N CYS A 88 -7.99 -3.32 8.91
CA CYS A 88 -7.31 -4.23 8.01
C CYS A 88 -7.21 -3.58 6.63
N LEU A 89 -5.99 -3.32 6.17
CA LEU A 89 -5.70 -2.78 4.84
C LEU A 89 -5.13 -3.91 3.99
N GLN A 90 -5.69 -4.11 2.79
CA GLN A 90 -5.19 -5.11 1.85
C GLN A 90 -4.96 -4.53 0.47
N MET A 91 -3.99 -5.10 -0.22
CA MET A 91 -3.67 -4.80 -1.61
C MET A 91 -3.48 -6.10 -2.37
N ALA A 92 -4.11 -6.23 -3.54
CA ALA A 92 -3.88 -7.31 -4.49
C ALA A 92 -3.37 -6.71 -5.78
N MET A 93 -2.15 -7.09 -6.19
CA MET A 93 -1.51 -6.56 -7.39
C MET A 93 -1.06 -7.69 -8.31
N PRO A 94 -1.62 -7.77 -9.53
CA PRO A 94 -1.09 -8.63 -10.57
C PRO A 94 0.36 -8.24 -10.88
N SER A 95 1.29 -9.19 -10.83
CA SER A 95 2.72 -8.98 -11.05
C SER A 95 3.11 -9.33 -12.48
N GLY A 96 3.77 -8.40 -13.17
CA GLY A 96 4.32 -8.67 -14.50
C GLY A 96 3.26 -8.97 -15.56
N THR A 97 2.02 -8.50 -15.37
CA THR A 97 0.89 -8.67 -16.31
C THR A 97 0.06 -7.38 -16.43
N THR A 98 -0.79 -7.28 -17.45
CA THR A 98 -1.76 -6.19 -17.66
C THR A 98 -3.08 -6.54 -16.98
N ASP A 99 -3.24 -6.17 -15.72
CA ASP A 99 -4.50 -6.33 -14.97
C ASP A 99 -4.56 -5.28 -13.84
N THR A 100 -5.63 -5.29 -13.06
CA THR A 100 -6.04 -4.24 -12.13
C THR A 100 -5.46 -4.48 -10.74
N ALA A 101 -4.77 -3.47 -10.19
CA ALA A 101 -4.42 -3.45 -8.78
C ALA A 101 -5.65 -3.04 -7.95
N ARG A 102 -5.96 -3.81 -6.90
CA ARG A 102 -7.17 -3.64 -6.07
C ARG A 102 -6.80 -3.36 -4.63
N LEU A 103 -7.52 -2.44 -4.01
CA LEU A 103 -7.36 -2.05 -2.61
C LEU A 103 -8.60 -2.47 -1.81
N TYR A 104 -8.38 -2.90 -0.57
CA TYR A 104 -9.46 -3.30 0.33
C TYR A 104 -9.27 -2.68 1.71
N VAL A 105 -10.39 -2.30 2.34
CA VAL A 105 -10.46 -1.82 3.73
C VAL A 105 -11.46 -2.69 4.47
N ASP A 106 -11.02 -3.34 5.55
CA ASP A 106 -11.81 -4.27 6.35
C ASP A 106 -12.53 -5.34 5.49
N GLY A 107 -11.80 -5.87 4.50
CA GLY A 107 -12.28 -6.89 3.57
C GLY A 107 -13.24 -6.39 2.50
N GLN A 108 -13.53 -5.09 2.43
CA GLN A 108 -14.37 -4.48 1.38
C GLN A 108 -13.49 -3.80 0.32
N GLU A 109 -13.74 -4.11 -0.95
CA GLU A 109 -13.00 -3.49 -2.07
C GLU A 109 -13.36 -2.01 -2.20
N VAL A 110 -12.34 -1.17 -2.34
CA VAL A 110 -12.50 0.26 -2.67
C VAL A 110 -12.55 0.37 -4.19
N THR A 111 -13.73 0.18 -4.77
CA THR A 111 -13.88 -0.01 -6.23
C THR A 111 -13.66 1.25 -7.05
N ASP A 112 -13.74 2.44 -6.45
CA ASP A 112 -13.58 3.73 -7.14
C ASP A 112 -12.11 4.18 -7.29
N VAL A 113 -11.15 3.38 -6.82
CA VAL A 113 -9.70 3.63 -6.95
C VAL A 113 -8.96 2.51 -7.69
N ALA A 114 -9.69 1.66 -8.41
CA ALA A 114 -9.10 0.57 -9.16
C ALA A 114 -8.28 1.12 -10.35
N ILE A 115 -6.98 0.85 -10.37
CA ILE A 115 -6.10 1.22 -11.50
C ILE A 115 -5.97 0.02 -12.42
N ALA A 116 -6.70 0.04 -13.53
CA ALA A 116 -6.53 -0.90 -14.62
C ALA A 116 -5.34 -0.45 -15.49
N LYS A 117 -4.36 -1.33 -15.70
CA LYS A 117 -3.21 -1.00 -16.54
C LYS A 117 -3.38 -1.39 -18.00
N ALA A 118 -3.02 -0.45 -18.88
CA ALA A 118 -2.78 -0.71 -20.30
C ALA A 118 -1.38 -1.33 -20.56
N THR A 119 -0.46 -1.19 -19.60
CA THR A 119 0.92 -1.69 -19.62
C THR A 119 1.14 -2.76 -18.56
N VAL A 120 2.31 -3.41 -18.58
CA VAL A 120 2.62 -4.47 -17.63
C VAL A 120 2.82 -3.87 -16.23
N GLN A 121 2.14 -4.42 -15.22
CA GLN A 121 2.38 -4.09 -13.80
C GLN A 121 3.82 -4.42 -13.40
N PRO A 122 4.40 -3.71 -12.40
CA PRO A 122 5.74 -4.00 -11.93
C PRO A 122 5.84 -5.44 -11.41
N ARG A 123 7.07 -5.94 -11.34
CA ARG A 123 7.39 -7.26 -10.80
C ARG A 123 8.05 -7.07 -9.44
N PRO A 124 7.28 -6.87 -8.37
CA PRO A 124 7.81 -6.31 -7.15
C PRO A 124 8.84 -7.26 -6.55
N THR A 125 9.98 -6.68 -6.19
CA THR A 125 11.07 -7.33 -5.44
C THR A 125 11.10 -6.81 -4.00
N HIS A 126 10.34 -5.73 -3.73
CA HIS A 126 10.23 -5.08 -2.44
C HIS A 126 8.76 -4.81 -2.09
N VAL A 127 8.47 -4.87 -0.78
CA VAL A 127 7.24 -4.36 -0.19
C VAL A 127 7.64 -3.34 0.86
N TYR A 128 7.19 -2.11 0.72
CA TYR A 128 7.36 -1.06 1.72
C TYR A 128 6.07 -0.88 2.50
N ILE A 129 6.17 -0.82 3.82
CA ILE A 129 5.03 -0.57 4.72
C ILE A 129 5.44 0.56 5.66
N GLY A 130 4.66 1.63 5.69
CA GLY A 130 5.02 2.80 6.48
C GLY A 130 4.23 4.03 6.07
N LEU A 131 4.84 5.20 6.24
CA LEU A 131 4.23 6.49 5.91
C LEU A 131 5.17 7.27 5.00
N GLU A 132 4.68 7.61 3.81
CA GLU A 132 5.37 8.47 2.86
C GLU A 132 4.56 9.76 2.63
N TRP A 133 5.28 10.88 2.52
CA TRP A 133 4.72 12.16 2.12
C TRP A 133 5.30 12.52 0.75
N VAL A 134 4.44 12.83 -0.22
CA VAL A 134 4.88 13.27 -1.54
C VAL A 134 5.46 14.69 -1.46
N GLY A 135 6.54 14.90 -2.22
CA GLY A 135 7.16 16.21 -2.42
C GLY A 135 8.21 16.56 -1.36
N THR A 136 8.73 17.79 -1.47
CA THR A 136 9.71 18.30 -0.50
C THR A 136 8.98 18.82 0.73
N VAL A 137 8.74 17.95 1.70
CA VAL A 137 8.24 18.37 3.02
C VAL A 137 9.40 18.97 3.83
N ALA A 138 9.32 20.27 4.11
CA ALA A 138 10.33 20.97 4.94
C ALA A 138 10.40 20.40 6.37
N SER A 139 9.29 19.84 6.86
CA SER A 139 9.20 19.07 8.09
C SER A 139 8.08 18.03 7.95
N GLN A 140 8.36 16.77 8.29
CA GLN A 140 7.32 15.73 8.36
C GLN A 140 6.36 16.05 9.52
N PRO A 141 5.04 16.09 9.30
CA PRO A 141 4.09 16.31 10.37
C PRO A 141 4.13 15.14 11.37
N ALA A 142 3.84 15.44 12.63
CA ALA A 142 3.72 14.41 13.65
C ALA A 142 2.45 13.58 13.40
N VAL A 143 2.58 12.27 13.55
CA VAL A 143 1.51 11.28 13.43
C VAL A 143 1.87 10.08 14.30
N ASP A 144 0.89 9.58 15.04
CA ASP A 144 1.00 8.29 15.72
C ASP A 144 0.29 7.22 14.88
N ALA A 145 1.06 6.22 14.45
CA ALA A 145 0.56 5.08 13.70
C ALA A 145 1.21 3.78 14.20
N TRP A 146 0.44 2.69 14.14
CA TRP A 146 0.90 1.35 14.45
C TRP A 146 0.55 0.41 13.32
N PHE A 147 1.43 -0.54 13.05
CA PHE A 147 1.25 -1.58 12.05
C PHE A 147 1.46 -2.93 12.72
N ASP A 148 0.56 -3.88 12.47
CA ASP A 148 0.61 -5.22 13.03
C ASP A 148 0.17 -6.29 12.01
N GLU A 149 0.52 -7.53 12.31
CA GLU A 149 0.20 -8.75 11.56
C GLU A 149 0.32 -8.62 10.03
N ILE A 150 1.50 -8.18 9.60
CA ILE A 150 1.84 -8.02 8.19
C ILE A 150 1.92 -9.39 7.52
N ILE A 151 1.19 -9.55 6.42
CA ILE A 151 1.24 -10.72 5.54
C ILE A 151 1.58 -10.25 4.12
N VAL A 152 2.50 -10.97 3.47
CA VAL A 152 2.78 -10.87 2.04
C VAL A 152 2.75 -12.28 1.48
N ASP A 153 1.87 -12.53 0.51
CA ASP A 153 1.55 -13.88 0.04
C ASP A 153 1.28 -13.90 -1.48
N ASP A 154 1.40 -15.07 -2.11
CA ASP A 154 0.93 -15.32 -3.48
C ASP A 154 -0.48 -15.95 -3.52
N ALA A 155 -1.07 -16.20 -2.35
CA ALA A 155 -2.46 -16.55 -2.16
C ALA A 155 -3.31 -15.40 -1.58
N PRO A 156 -4.64 -15.36 -1.84
CA PRO A 156 -5.53 -14.38 -1.23
C PRO A 156 -5.47 -14.38 0.30
N THR A 157 -5.46 -13.20 0.90
CA THR A 157 -5.51 -13.01 2.36
C THR A 157 -6.90 -12.55 2.82
N SER A 158 -7.23 -12.72 4.11
CA SER A 158 -8.46 -12.18 4.71
C SER A 158 -8.17 -11.33 5.95
N CYS A 159 -9.14 -10.47 6.29
CA CYS A 159 -9.18 -9.70 7.54
C CYS A 159 -9.73 -10.50 8.73
N THR A 160 -10.05 -11.78 8.55
CA THR A 160 -10.58 -12.68 9.60
C THR A 160 -9.62 -13.77 10.03
N ASP A 161 -8.47 -13.85 9.36
CA ASP A 161 -7.45 -14.88 9.58
C ASP A 161 -6.55 -14.53 10.76
#